data_AF-A0A8C7KW35-F1
#
_entry.id   AF-A0A8C7KW35-F1
#
_cell.length_a   1.000
_cell.length_b   1.000
_cell.length_c   1.000
_cell.angle_alpha   90.00
_cell.angle_beta   90.00
_cell.angle_gamma   90.00
#
_symmetry.space_group_name_H-M   'P 1'
#
loop_
_entity.id
_entity.type
_entity.pdbx_description
1 polymer ?
#
loop_
_entity_poly.entity_id
_entity_poly.type
_entity_poly.pdbx_seq_one_letter_code
_entity_poly.pdbx_strand_id
1 'polypeptide(L)'
;MLRRRMGYADPTSGRDLLGNRSLCFIFICAFGLVTLLQQILYGKNYIKREEMGSVPSSRGQRRGLGGYRCYAPLNGGLYAAIVCKPAQQFSRLKGDETGNWTGPVNFLDDGSLKPARNGKKRCFRQNFQPDSQISVIVTPCLADIKKKKKRSQRYLDSYDGSYDYNSTACKELRQEIMDVKVLTMVKTSELFERWRNLQVCKWQQNMVETNNFKMSLSRCCNAPSFLFTTKRNTPAGTKLRYEVDTSGILPISTEVFKMFPDDMPYSKSQFKKCAVVGNGGIIKNSKCGKDIDSADFVFRCNIPPINEKYSADVGAKTDLVTINPSIITERFQKLEKWRRPFYEVLQNYENSSVVLPAFYNTRNTDVSFRVKYMLDDFDSQRGVFFFHPQYLLNVQRFWTVQGVRAKRLSSGLMLVTAAMELCEEVHLYGFWAFPMNPSGIFITHHYYDNVKPRPGFHAMPHEIFNFMHMHTRGILNVHSGPCT
;
A
#
# COMPACT_ATOMS: atom_id res chain seq x y z
N MET A 1 -23.87 82.70 -39.46
CA MET A 1 -23.96 82.03 -38.16
C MET A 1 -22.68 81.25 -37.91
N LEU A 2 -21.92 81.64 -36.88
CA LEU A 2 -20.69 80.96 -36.46
C LEU A 2 -20.97 79.52 -36.01
N ARG A 3 -20.15 78.56 -36.44
CA ARG A 3 -19.80 77.39 -35.62
C ARG A 3 -18.39 76.89 -35.94
N ARG A 4 -17.56 76.94 -34.90
CA ARG A 4 -16.13 76.60 -34.84
C ARG A 4 -15.87 75.15 -35.30
N ARG A 5 -14.84 74.97 -36.14
CA ARG A 5 -14.10 73.69 -36.26
C ARG A 5 -13.06 73.64 -35.14
N MET A 6 -13.11 72.61 -34.30
CA MET A 6 -12.01 72.25 -33.39
C MET A 6 -11.07 71.30 -34.12
N GLY A 7 -9.78 71.64 -34.11
CA GLY A 7 -8.69 70.80 -34.57
C GLY A 7 -8.34 69.69 -33.57
N TYR A 8 -7.71 68.65 -34.11
CA TYR A 8 -7.09 67.57 -33.35
C TYR A 8 -5.98 68.10 -32.43
N ALA A 9 -6.00 67.65 -31.17
CA ALA A 9 -4.85 67.66 -30.28
C ALA A 9 -4.73 66.27 -29.64
N ASP A 10 -3.61 65.61 -29.93
CA ASP A 10 -3.13 64.40 -29.26
C ASP A 10 -2.65 64.77 -27.84
N PRO A 11 -3.04 64.02 -26.79
CA PRO A 11 -2.34 64.07 -25.53
C PRO A 11 -1.89 62.68 -25.09
N THR A 12 -0.87 62.11 -25.74
CA THR A 12 0.19 61.44 -24.98
C THR A 12 0.95 62.47 -24.15
N SER A 13 0.36 62.94 -23.04
CA SER A 13 1.12 63.57 -21.96
C SER A 13 0.36 63.55 -20.64
N GLY A 14 0.79 62.67 -19.73
CA GLY A 14 0.69 62.89 -18.29
C GLY A 14 -0.09 61.85 -17.49
N ARG A 15 0.59 61.31 -16.46
CA ARG A 15 0.12 60.55 -15.26
C ARG A 15 0.04 59.04 -15.44
N ASP A 16 0.63 58.17 -14.62
CA ASP A 16 1.40 58.32 -13.37
C ASP A 16 2.35 57.11 -13.21
N LEU A 17 3.65 57.38 -13.05
CA LEU A 17 4.71 56.38 -12.84
C LEU A 17 4.90 56.01 -11.35
N LEU A 18 3.89 56.24 -10.51
CA LEU A 18 3.99 56.13 -9.04
C LEU A 18 3.02 55.13 -8.39
N GLY A 19 2.15 54.44 -9.15
CA GLY A 19 1.21 53.46 -8.58
C GLY A 19 1.84 52.12 -8.18
N ASN A 20 2.86 51.66 -8.92
CA ASN A 20 3.31 50.26 -8.80
C ASN A 20 4.39 50.04 -7.73
N ARG A 21 5.14 51.09 -7.35
CA ARG A 21 6.17 51.02 -6.30
C ARG A 21 5.57 51.09 -4.89
N SER A 22 4.51 51.88 -4.70
CA SER A 22 3.80 51.98 -3.43
C SER A 22 3.07 50.69 -3.07
N LEU A 23 2.48 50.00 -4.06
CA LEU A 23 1.84 48.69 -3.85
C LEU A 23 2.87 47.61 -3.45
N CYS A 24 4.03 47.55 -4.13
CA CYS A 24 5.09 46.62 -3.73
C CYS A 24 5.60 46.88 -2.30
N PHE A 25 5.76 48.14 -1.89
CA PHE A 25 6.18 48.48 -0.54
C PHE A 25 5.15 48.04 0.51
N ILE A 26 3.85 48.20 0.24
CA ILE A 26 2.78 47.76 1.14
C ILE A 26 2.78 46.23 1.28
N PHE A 27 2.98 45.48 0.19
CA PHE A 27 3.06 44.02 0.23
C PHE A 27 4.27 43.51 1.02
N ILE A 28 5.44 44.13 0.86
CA ILE A 28 6.66 43.74 1.58
C ILE A 28 6.51 44.04 3.09
N CYS A 29 5.96 45.20 3.45
CA CYS A 29 5.71 45.55 4.85
C CYS A 29 4.67 44.62 5.50
N ALA A 30 3.61 44.24 4.78
CA ALA A 30 2.60 43.31 5.27
C ALA A 30 3.18 41.90 5.49
N PHE A 31 4.04 41.42 4.59
CA PHE A 31 4.68 40.11 4.73
C PHE A 31 5.67 40.09 5.92
N GLY A 32 6.44 41.17 6.10
CA GLY A 32 7.32 41.35 7.26
C GLY A 32 6.54 41.30 8.59
N LEU A 33 5.42 42.01 8.68
CA LEU A 33 4.58 42.04 9.89
C LEU A 33 3.97 40.67 10.23
N VAL A 34 3.53 39.90 9.22
CA VAL A 34 3.00 38.54 9.42
C VAL A 34 4.08 37.58 9.91
N THR A 35 5.28 37.64 9.32
CA THR A 35 6.39 36.78 9.76
C THR A 35 6.89 37.12 11.17
N LEU A 36 6.89 38.40 11.54
CA LEU A 36 7.23 38.86 12.88
C LEU A 36 6.18 38.43 13.91
N LEU A 37 4.89 38.53 13.58
CA LEU A 37 3.79 38.01 14.40
C LEU A 37 3.89 36.49 14.57
N GLN A 38 4.26 35.76 13.52
CA GLN A 38 4.46 34.32 13.58
C GLN A 38 5.68 33.95 14.44
N GLN A 39 6.77 34.73 14.41
CA GLN A 39 7.89 34.54 15.33
C GLN A 39 7.57 34.92 16.78
N ILE A 40 6.73 35.93 17.04
CA ILE A 40 6.30 36.29 18.39
C ILE A 40 5.32 35.24 18.96
N LEU A 41 4.40 34.73 18.14
CA LEU A 41 3.40 33.74 18.54
C LEU A 41 3.99 32.33 18.72
N TYR A 42 4.98 31.95 17.90
CA TYR A 42 5.57 30.60 17.93
C TYR A 42 6.98 30.53 18.55
N GLY A 43 7.64 31.67 18.78
CA GLY A 43 9.01 31.75 19.30
C GLY A 43 9.16 31.56 20.81
N LYS A 44 8.07 31.42 21.57
CA LYS A 44 8.13 31.23 23.04
C LYS A 44 8.44 29.79 23.50
N ASN A 45 8.62 28.82 22.60
CA ASN A 45 8.82 27.42 22.97
C ASN A 45 10.26 26.90 22.81
N TYR A 46 11.27 27.77 22.71
CA TYR A 46 12.66 27.33 22.49
C TYR A 46 13.74 28.11 23.24
N ILE A 47 13.58 28.39 24.55
CA ILE A 47 14.73 28.71 25.43
C ILE A 47 14.55 28.12 26.85
N LYS A 48 15.49 27.25 27.22
CA LYS A 48 15.97 26.81 28.55
C LYS A 48 15.13 25.89 29.47
N ARG A 49 15.65 24.65 29.58
CA ARG A 49 15.92 23.97 30.86
C ARG A 49 16.88 24.81 31.70
N GLU A 50 16.54 25.12 32.95
CA GLU A 50 17.21 24.69 34.20
C GLU A 50 16.75 25.57 35.38
N GLU A 51 16.54 24.89 36.52
CA GLU A 51 16.49 25.36 37.91
C GLU A 51 15.20 25.98 38.54
N MET A 52 14.81 25.28 39.63
CA MET A 52 14.32 25.72 40.93
C MET A 52 13.06 26.61 41.07
N GLY A 53 12.05 26.00 41.73
CA GLY A 53 11.49 26.57 42.95
C GLY A 53 10.17 27.35 42.85
N SER A 54 9.32 27.08 43.84
CA SER A 54 8.23 27.92 44.38
C SER A 54 6.80 27.77 43.83
N VAL A 55 5.90 27.57 44.80
CA VAL A 55 4.43 27.53 44.76
C VAL A 55 3.91 28.90 45.22
N PRO A 56 2.77 29.40 44.71
CA PRO A 56 1.55 29.55 45.54
C PRO A 56 0.26 29.23 44.76
N SER A 57 -0.64 28.36 45.25
CA SER A 57 -1.82 28.63 46.12
C SER A 57 -2.84 29.66 45.60
N SER A 58 -4.03 29.21 45.17
CA SER A 58 -5.31 29.43 45.90
C SER A 58 -6.58 28.92 45.17
N ARG A 59 -7.42 28.20 45.96
CA ARG A 59 -8.91 28.08 46.03
C ARG A 59 -9.76 28.26 44.75
N GLY A 60 -10.74 27.41 44.41
CA GLY A 60 -11.31 26.21 45.01
C GLY A 60 -12.73 25.94 44.47
N GLN A 61 -13.12 24.68 44.25
CA GLN A 61 -14.51 24.21 44.39
C GLN A 61 -14.58 22.67 44.42
N ARG A 62 -15.27 22.12 45.42
CA ARG A 62 -15.40 20.68 45.74
C ARG A 62 -16.53 20.03 44.94
N ARG A 63 -16.29 18.84 44.37
CA ARG A 63 -17.21 17.69 44.35
C ARG A 63 -16.41 16.39 44.45
N GLY A 64 -16.94 15.44 45.21
CA GLY A 64 -16.19 14.39 45.91
C GLY A 64 -15.65 13.24 45.06
N LEU A 65 -14.66 12.54 45.64
CA LEU A 65 -14.19 11.19 45.33
C LEU A 65 -13.40 10.69 46.56
N GLY A 66 -13.76 9.54 47.12
CA GLY A 66 -13.01 8.88 48.18
C GLY A 66 -11.70 8.31 47.62
N GLY A 67 -10.56 8.85 48.05
CA GLY A 67 -9.22 8.38 47.72
C GLY A 67 -8.53 7.80 48.95
N TYR A 68 -7.98 6.59 48.83
CA TYR A 68 -7.08 5.99 49.81
C TYR A 68 -5.70 6.70 49.76
N ARG A 69 -5.10 6.98 50.94
CA ARG A 69 -3.75 7.55 51.09
C ARG A 69 -2.71 6.42 51.22
N CYS A 70 -1.55 6.57 50.58
CA CYS A 70 -0.36 5.74 50.81
C CYS A 70 0.79 6.60 51.36
N TYR A 71 1.65 6.01 52.19
CA TYR A 71 2.88 6.62 52.72
C TYR A 71 4.10 5.91 52.11
N ALA A 72 5.15 6.67 51.76
CA ALA A 72 6.45 6.13 51.37
C ALA A 72 7.55 6.73 52.27
N PRO A 73 8.62 5.97 52.61
CA PRO A 73 9.70 6.49 53.43
C PRO A 73 10.73 7.27 52.59
N LEU A 74 11.19 8.40 53.13
CA LEU A 74 12.52 8.95 52.84
C LEU A 74 13.37 8.77 54.10
N ASN A 75 14.67 8.54 53.92
CA ASN A 75 15.62 8.34 55.02
C ASN A 75 15.51 9.49 56.03
N GLY A 76 15.24 9.16 57.30
CA GLY A 76 15.13 10.13 58.39
C GLY A 76 13.71 10.59 58.74
N GLY A 77 12.75 9.68 58.88
CA GLY A 77 11.73 9.78 59.94
C GLY A 77 10.62 10.87 59.88
N LEU A 78 10.25 11.44 58.74
CA LEU A 78 9.04 12.29 58.59
C LEU A 78 8.29 11.97 57.26
N TYR A 79 6.95 11.88 57.33
CA TYR A 79 6.08 11.47 56.20
C TYR A 79 5.38 12.67 55.51
N ALA A 80 5.27 12.65 54.17
CA ALA A 80 4.37 13.51 53.38
C ALA A 80 3.49 12.66 52.43
N ALA A 81 2.22 13.06 52.22
CA ALA A 81 1.20 12.26 51.53
C ALA A 81 1.11 12.54 50.00
N ILE A 82 1.01 11.49 49.17
CA ILE A 82 0.70 11.58 47.73
C ILE A 82 -0.37 10.52 47.35
N VAL A 83 -1.29 10.87 46.45
CA VAL A 83 -2.46 10.07 46.00
C VAL A 83 -2.13 9.25 44.74
N CYS A 84 -2.38 7.94 44.76
CA CYS A 84 -2.20 7.02 43.59
C CYS A 84 -3.52 6.45 43.06
N LYS A 85 -3.62 6.22 41.74
CA LYS A 85 -4.74 5.54 41.04
C LYS A 85 -4.58 4.00 41.05
N PRO A 86 -5.67 3.21 40.98
CA PRO A 86 -5.65 1.79 41.32
C PRO A 86 -5.32 0.89 40.12
N ALA A 87 -4.32 0.00 40.27
CA ALA A 87 -4.28 -1.37 39.73
C ALA A 87 -2.84 -1.95 39.79
N GLN A 88 -2.33 -2.22 40.99
CA GLN A 88 -1.21 -3.16 41.18
C GLN A 88 -1.41 -3.89 42.51
N GLN A 89 -1.73 -5.19 42.46
CA GLN A 89 -1.62 -6.07 43.62
C GLN A 89 -0.16 -6.50 43.73
N PHE A 90 0.46 -6.20 44.87
CA PHE A 90 1.70 -6.82 45.31
C PHE A 90 1.36 -7.93 46.29
N SER A 91 1.95 -9.11 46.09
CA SER A 91 2.14 -10.11 47.14
C SER A 91 3.64 -10.35 47.30
N ARG A 92 4.11 -10.16 48.54
CA ARG A 92 5.47 -10.43 49.01
C ARG A 92 5.48 -11.86 49.53
N LEU A 93 6.39 -12.70 49.05
CA LEU A 93 6.74 -13.97 49.72
C LEU A 93 8.26 -14.04 49.86
N LYS A 94 8.71 -14.26 51.10
CA LYS A 94 10.07 -14.67 51.46
C LYS A 94 10.16 -16.19 51.25
N GLY A 95 11.24 -16.66 50.61
CA GLY A 95 11.58 -18.07 50.52
C GLY A 95 13.01 -18.23 50.00
N ASP A 96 13.78 -19.12 50.62
CA ASP A 96 15.22 -19.29 50.48
C ASP A 96 15.68 -19.80 49.12
N GLU A 97 16.94 -19.47 48.80
CA GLU A 97 17.68 -19.91 47.62
C GLU A 97 17.97 -21.42 47.65
N THR A 98 17.43 -22.18 46.69
CA THR A 98 18.05 -23.43 46.20
C THR A 98 17.68 -23.65 44.72
N GLY A 99 18.64 -24.20 43.97
CA GLY A 99 18.69 -24.17 42.50
C GLY A 99 17.80 -25.17 41.73
N ASN A 100 17.91 -25.07 40.41
CA ASN A 100 17.36 -25.94 39.36
C ASN A 100 15.84 -26.19 39.36
N TRP A 101 15.12 -25.49 38.46
CA TRP A 101 13.72 -25.81 38.16
C TRP A 101 13.54 -26.29 36.71
N THR A 102 13.45 -27.60 36.54
CA THR A 102 12.71 -28.28 35.47
C THR A 102 11.50 -28.97 36.11
N GLY A 103 10.33 -28.36 36.06
CA GLY A 103 9.08 -28.97 36.53
C GLY A 103 7.85 -28.06 36.38
N PRO A 104 6.64 -28.61 36.20
CA PRO A 104 5.41 -27.82 36.16
C PRO A 104 5.04 -27.37 37.59
N VAL A 105 4.87 -26.06 37.78
CA VAL A 105 4.36 -25.49 39.02
C VAL A 105 2.83 -25.61 39.01
N ASN A 106 2.26 -26.40 39.90
CA ASN A 106 0.82 -26.43 40.17
C ASN A 106 0.49 -25.29 41.14
N PHE A 107 -0.46 -24.44 40.76
CA PHE A 107 -1.12 -23.53 41.68
C PHE A 107 -2.40 -24.20 42.20
N LEU A 108 -2.61 -24.17 43.52
CA LEU A 108 -3.91 -24.45 44.14
C LEU A 108 -4.84 -23.27 43.86
N ASP A 109 -6.03 -23.58 43.36
CA ASP A 109 -7.10 -22.68 42.97
C ASP A 109 -7.56 -21.78 44.14
N ASP A 110 -7.45 -20.47 43.96
CA ASP A 110 -8.46 -19.49 44.40
C ASP A 110 -8.39 -18.26 43.47
N GLY A 111 -9.50 -17.96 42.81
CA GLY A 111 -9.66 -16.76 42.01
C GLY A 111 -10.05 -17.02 40.55
N SER A 112 -11.34 -17.07 40.31
CA SER A 112 -12.02 -17.15 39.01
C SER A 112 -11.37 -16.35 37.86
N LEU A 113 -10.61 -17.03 36.99
CA LEU A 113 -10.29 -16.58 35.63
C LEU A 113 -10.51 -17.73 34.66
N LYS A 114 -11.49 -17.58 33.77
CA LYS A 114 -11.86 -18.57 32.74
C LYS A 114 -10.63 -18.98 31.91
N PRO A 115 -10.44 -20.28 31.61
CA PRO A 115 -9.32 -20.74 30.79
C PRO A 115 -9.42 -20.21 29.35
N ALA A 116 -8.28 -19.88 28.76
CA ALA A 116 -8.18 -19.41 27.38
C ALA A 116 -8.77 -20.46 26.41
N ARG A 117 -9.74 -20.03 25.60
CA ARG A 117 -10.56 -20.85 24.69
C ARG A 117 -9.80 -21.26 23.42
N ASN A 118 -8.59 -21.81 23.56
CA ASN A 118 -7.80 -22.56 22.56
C ASN A 118 -6.43 -22.93 23.18
N GLY A 119 -6.19 -24.23 23.45
CA GLY A 119 -5.09 -24.78 24.25
C GLY A 119 -3.65 -24.60 23.75
N LYS A 120 -3.21 -23.38 23.41
CA LYS A 120 -1.79 -23.05 23.18
C LYS A 120 -1.15 -22.67 24.52
N LYS A 121 -0.20 -23.50 24.99
CA LYS A 121 0.65 -23.20 26.16
C LYS A 121 1.45 -21.92 25.89
N ARG A 122 1.41 -20.96 26.81
CA ARG A 122 2.21 -19.73 26.75
C ARG A 122 3.28 -19.83 27.82
N CYS A 123 4.54 -19.58 27.45
CA CYS A 123 5.63 -19.54 28.41
C CYS A 123 6.00 -18.08 28.69
N PHE A 124 6.28 -17.82 29.96
CA PHE A 124 6.70 -16.51 30.42
C PHE A 124 8.22 -16.54 30.58
N ARG A 125 8.89 -15.56 29.98
CA ARG A 125 10.32 -15.34 30.21
C ARG A 125 10.46 -14.04 31.00
N GLN A 126 11.01 -14.12 32.19
CA GLN A 126 11.45 -12.94 32.93
C GLN A 126 12.82 -12.51 32.39
N ASN A 127 12.92 -11.27 31.95
CA ASN A 127 14.20 -10.62 31.69
C ASN A 127 14.62 -9.88 32.96
N PHE A 128 15.77 -10.23 33.52
CA PHE A 128 16.45 -9.41 34.51
C PHE A 128 17.41 -8.48 33.78
N GLN A 129 17.10 -7.18 33.74
CA GLN A 129 18.10 -6.15 33.47
C GLN A 129 18.56 -5.55 34.80
N PRO A 130 19.84 -5.12 34.93
CA PRO A 130 20.41 -4.73 36.22
C PRO A 130 19.80 -3.49 36.86
N ASP A 131 18.93 -2.73 36.18
CA ASP A 131 18.27 -1.57 36.79
C ASP A 131 16.82 -1.43 36.30
N SER A 132 15.89 -1.82 37.18
CA SER A 132 14.46 -1.47 37.22
C SER A 132 13.50 -2.02 36.14
N GLN A 133 12.38 -2.57 36.64
CA GLN A 133 11.20 -3.18 36.00
C GLN A 133 11.35 -4.57 35.37
N ILE A 134 10.78 -5.57 36.06
CA ILE A 134 10.51 -6.92 35.55
C ILE A 134 9.49 -6.79 34.40
N SER A 135 9.94 -7.01 33.17
CA SER A 135 9.04 -7.16 32.01
C SER A 135 8.74 -8.64 31.77
N VAL A 136 7.45 -8.99 31.84
CA VAL A 136 6.98 -10.35 31.51
C VAL A 136 6.69 -10.40 30.01
N ILE A 137 7.61 -10.98 29.24
CA ILE A 137 7.42 -11.17 27.80
C ILE A 137 6.70 -12.49 27.58
N VAL A 138 5.47 -12.42 27.08
CA VAL A 138 4.70 -13.59 26.66
C VAL A 138 5.29 -14.10 25.35
N THR A 139 5.95 -15.26 25.39
CA THR A 139 6.52 -15.91 24.20
C THR A 139 6.01 -17.34 24.07
N PRO A 140 5.99 -17.90 22.84
CA PRO A 140 5.80 -19.33 22.68
C PRO A 140 6.88 -20.10 23.44
N CYS A 141 6.52 -21.24 24.03
CA CYS A 141 7.46 -22.05 24.80
C CYS A 141 8.67 -22.45 23.96
N LEU A 142 9.87 -22.43 24.55
CA LEU A 142 11.12 -22.83 23.89
C LEU A 142 11.02 -24.24 23.29
N ALA A 143 10.28 -25.15 23.92
CA ALA A 143 9.98 -26.48 23.39
C ALA A 143 9.15 -26.43 22.10
N ASP A 144 8.16 -25.53 22.00
CA ASP A 144 7.34 -25.35 20.79
C ASP A 144 8.14 -24.67 19.68
N ILE A 145 9.04 -23.73 20.02
CA ILE A 145 9.97 -23.12 19.08
C ILE A 145 10.94 -24.18 18.53
N LYS A 146 11.50 -25.04 19.40
CA LYS A 146 12.36 -26.16 19.00
C LYS A 146 11.58 -27.20 18.17
N LYS A 147 10.32 -27.48 18.50
CA LYS A 147 9.46 -28.42 17.75
C LYS A 147 9.12 -27.87 16.36
N LYS A 148 8.81 -26.57 16.24
CA LYS A 148 8.62 -25.88 14.95
C LYS A 148 9.90 -25.90 14.12
N LYS A 149 11.05 -25.54 14.70
CA LYS A 149 12.35 -25.65 14.03
C LYS A 149 12.64 -27.07 13.56
N LYS A 150 12.41 -28.09 14.40
CA LYS A 150 12.60 -29.51 14.05
C LYS A 150 11.60 -30.03 13.00
N ARG A 151 10.43 -29.38 12.86
CA ARG A 151 9.43 -29.69 11.81
C ARG A 151 9.82 -29.03 10.48
N SER A 152 10.19 -27.74 10.49
CA SER A 152 10.69 -27.02 9.31
C SER A 152 11.96 -27.67 8.75
N GLN A 153 12.90 -28.04 9.64
CA GLN A 153 14.11 -28.76 9.26
C GLN A 153 13.78 -30.12 8.63
N ARG A 154 12.75 -30.85 9.13
CA ARG A 154 12.31 -32.13 8.55
C ARG A 154 11.78 -32.02 7.11
N TYR A 155 11.09 -30.94 6.76
CA TYR A 155 10.62 -30.75 5.38
C TYR A 155 11.77 -30.41 4.42
N LEU A 156 12.80 -29.73 4.90
CA LEU A 156 13.98 -29.36 4.11
C LEU A 156 14.98 -30.52 3.97
N ASP A 157 15.13 -31.35 5.01
CA ASP A 157 16.09 -32.47 5.04
C ASP A 157 15.59 -33.74 4.32
N SER A 158 14.30 -33.85 3.99
CA SER A 158 13.67 -35.05 3.38
C SER A 158 13.54 -34.97 1.84
N TYR A 159 14.27 -34.06 1.18
CA TYR A 159 13.93 -33.58 -0.15
C TYR A 159 14.71 -34.26 -1.28
N ASP A 160 13.99 -34.97 -2.16
CA ASP A 160 14.45 -35.42 -3.50
C ASP A 160 13.53 -34.87 -4.63
N GLY A 161 12.64 -33.92 -4.30
CA GLY A 161 11.70 -33.32 -5.25
C GLY A 161 10.51 -32.58 -4.60
N SER A 162 9.78 -31.79 -5.38
CA SER A 162 8.62 -31.00 -4.92
C SER A 162 7.42 -31.86 -4.54
N TYR A 163 6.77 -31.59 -3.41
CA TYR A 163 5.56 -32.29 -2.98
C TYR A 163 4.34 -31.91 -3.83
N ASP A 164 3.46 -32.86 -4.10
CA ASP A 164 2.21 -32.57 -4.84
C ASP A 164 1.24 -31.73 -4.00
N TYR A 165 0.47 -30.87 -4.68
CA TYR A 165 -0.46 -29.90 -4.09
C TYR A 165 -1.43 -30.53 -3.07
N ASN A 166 -1.93 -31.74 -3.36
CA ASN A 166 -2.92 -32.44 -2.54
C ASN A 166 -2.34 -33.35 -1.46
N SER A 167 -1.02 -33.43 -1.34
CA SER A 167 -0.35 -34.20 -0.28
C SER A 167 -0.71 -33.68 1.12
N THR A 168 -0.66 -34.57 2.12
CA THR A 168 -0.92 -34.20 3.52
C THR A 168 0.03 -33.10 3.99
N ALA A 169 1.32 -33.18 3.64
CA ALA A 169 2.32 -32.17 3.93
C ALA A 169 1.92 -30.78 3.38
N CYS A 170 1.55 -30.71 2.10
CA CYS A 170 1.14 -29.44 1.49
C CYS A 170 -0.17 -28.91 2.04
N LYS A 171 -1.12 -29.76 2.42
CA LYS A 171 -2.34 -29.32 3.12
C LYS A 171 -2.01 -28.66 4.46
N GLU A 172 -1.09 -29.23 5.24
CA GLU A 172 -0.64 -28.65 6.51
C GLU A 172 0.08 -27.31 6.32
N LEU A 173 1.02 -27.22 5.38
CA LEU A 173 1.75 -25.99 5.08
C LEU A 173 0.82 -24.87 4.58
N ARG A 174 -0.16 -25.22 3.75
CA ARG A 174 -1.21 -24.28 3.34
C ARG A 174 -2.03 -23.79 4.52
N GLN A 175 -2.42 -24.69 5.42
CA GLN A 175 -3.16 -24.32 6.62
C GLN A 175 -2.37 -23.36 7.51
N GLU A 176 -1.05 -23.53 7.63
CA GLU A 176 -0.19 -22.61 8.38
C GLU A 176 -0.24 -21.17 7.82
N ILE A 177 -0.32 -20.97 6.50
CA ILE A 177 -0.56 -19.64 5.92
C ILE A 177 -1.98 -19.17 6.21
N MET A 178 -2.98 -20.01 5.95
CA MET A 178 -4.39 -19.66 6.11
C MET A 178 -4.79 -19.31 7.55
N ASP A 179 -4.10 -19.84 8.55
CA ASP A 179 -4.33 -19.52 9.97
C ASP A 179 -3.95 -18.08 10.34
N VAL A 180 -3.11 -17.42 9.53
CA VAL A 180 -2.75 -16.01 9.72
C VAL A 180 -3.84 -15.14 9.12
N LYS A 181 -4.83 -14.73 9.92
CA LYS A 181 -5.95 -13.91 9.40
C LYS A 181 -5.65 -12.42 9.30
N VAL A 182 -4.70 -11.93 10.10
CA VAL A 182 -4.38 -10.50 10.20
C VAL A 182 -2.86 -10.32 10.14
N LEU A 183 -2.39 -9.55 9.16
CA LEU A 183 -0.97 -9.32 8.92
C LEU A 183 -0.24 -8.74 10.15
N THR A 184 -0.87 -7.82 10.89
CA THR A 184 -0.27 -7.20 12.09
C THR A 184 -0.14 -8.15 13.28
N MET A 185 -0.80 -9.32 13.25
CA MET A 185 -0.73 -10.33 14.31
C MET A 185 0.38 -11.36 14.10
N VAL A 186 1.16 -11.26 13.02
CA VAL A 186 2.29 -12.15 12.73
C VAL A 186 3.57 -11.35 12.57
N LYS A 187 4.68 -11.89 13.07
CA LYS A 187 6.01 -11.33 12.78
C LYS A 187 6.34 -11.59 11.32
N THR A 188 6.87 -10.58 10.62
CA THR A 188 7.28 -10.71 9.22
C THR A 188 8.21 -11.91 8.98
N SER A 189 9.15 -12.18 9.89
CA SER A 189 10.04 -13.34 9.82
C SER A 189 9.30 -14.69 9.87
N GLU A 190 8.25 -14.80 10.69
CA GLU A 190 7.44 -16.03 10.78
C GLU A 190 6.57 -16.20 9.54
N LEU A 191 6.03 -15.11 9.00
CA LEU A 191 5.29 -15.14 7.73
C LEU A 191 6.20 -15.61 6.58
N PHE A 192 7.43 -15.11 6.52
CA PHE A 192 8.40 -15.51 5.50
C PHE A 192 8.81 -16.97 5.63
N GLU A 193 9.03 -17.47 6.85
CA GLU A 193 9.32 -18.88 7.09
C GLU A 193 8.19 -19.77 6.57
N ARG A 194 6.93 -19.46 6.93
CA ARG A 194 5.75 -20.19 6.43
C ARG A 194 5.65 -20.14 4.90
N TRP A 195 5.91 -18.97 4.31
CA TRP A 195 5.87 -18.80 2.86
C TRP A 195 6.92 -19.64 2.17
N ARG A 196 8.19 -19.56 2.60
CA ARG A 196 9.28 -20.40 2.07
C ARG A 196 8.96 -21.88 2.18
N ASN A 197 8.46 -22.33 3.33
CA ASN A 197 8.10 -23.72 3.52
C ASN A 197 6.99 -24.14 2.55
N LEU A 198 6.01 -23.28 2.26
CA LEU A 198 4.97 -23.59 1.27
C LEU A 198 5.52 -23.70 -0.16
N GLN A 199 6.60 -23.00 -0.52
CA GLN A 199 7.16 -23.04 -1.88
C GLN A 199 7.75 -24.42 -2.27
N VAL A 200 7.92 -25.35 -1.34
CA VAL A 200 8.32 -26.74 -1.65
C VAL A 200 7.19 -27.57 -2.29
N CYS A 201 5.96 -27.06 -2.22
CA CYS A 201 4.78 -27.65 -2.82
C CYS A 201 4.60 -27.17 -4.25
N LYS A 202 4.29 -28.10 -5.16
CA LYS A 202 3.76 -27.74 -6.48
C LYS A 202 2.46 -26.96 -6.29
N TRP A 203 2.37 -25.80 -6.93
CA TRP A 203 1.13 -25.06 -6.99
C TRP A 203 0.19 -25.71 -8.02
N GLN A 204 -1.10 -25.74 -7.72
CA GLN A 204 -2.13 -26.17 -8.66
C GLN A 204 -3.37 -25.30 -8.49
N GLN A 205 -3.99 -24.95 -9.62
CA GLN A 205 -5.23 -24.19 -9.60
C GLN A 205 -6.36 -25.01 -8.98
N ASN A 206 -7.11 -24.38 -8.07
CA ASN A 206 -8.38 -24.90 -7.60
C ASN A 206 -9.50 -24.21 -8.37
N MET A 207 -10.07 -24.91 -9.34
CA MET A 207 -11.11 -24.37 -10.23
C MET A 207 -12.35 -23.90 -9.47
N VAL A 208 -12.74 -24.59 -8.40
CA VAL A 208 -13.93 -24.23 -7.60
C VAL A 208 -13.69 -22.90 -6.88
N GLU A 209 -12.58 -22.79 -6.15
CA GLU A 209 -12.21 -21.57 -5.43
C GLU A 209 -12.01 -20.39 -6.39
N THR A 210 -11.36 -20.64 -7.53
CA THR A 210 -11.14 -19.65 -8.60
C THR A 210 -12.47 -19.15 -9.14
N ASN A 211 -13.37 -20.05 -9.54
CA ASN A 211 -14.66 -19.68 -10.13
C ASN A 211 -15.55 -18.95 -9.12
N ASN A 212 -15.55 -19.37 -7.85
CA ASN A 212 -16.26 -18.66 -6.78
C ASN A 212 -15.73 -17.24 -6.59
N PHE A 213 -14.41 -17.07 -6.62
CA PHE A 213 -13.80 -15.74 -6.53
C PHE A 213 -14.13 -14.87 -7.75
N LYS A 214 -14.04 -15.42 -8.96
CA LYS A 214 -14.43 -14.73 -10.21
C LYS A 214 -15.88 -14.30 -10.21
N MET A 215 -16.81 -15.15 -9.76
CA MET A 215 -18.22 -14.78 -9.62
C MET A 215 -18.41 -13.60 -8.66
N SER A 216 -17.62 -13.53 -7.59
CA SER A 216 -17.64 -12.41 -6.64
C SER A 216 -17.17 -11.11 -7.31
N LEU A 217 -16.13 -11.18 -8.14
CA LEU A 217 -15.63 -10.04 -8.91
C LEU A 217 -16.62 -9.58 -9.99
N SER A 218 -17.22 -10.51 -10.73
CA SER A 218 -18.26 -10.18 -11.72
C SER A 218 -19.46 -9.49 -11.09
N ARG A 219 -19.81 -9.80 -9.83
CA ARG A 219 -20.88 -9.13 -9.10
C ARG A 219 -20.46 -7.77 -8.54
N CYS A 220 -19.21 -7.59 -8.16
CA CYS A 220 -18.75 -6.32 -7.61
C CYS A 220 -18.49 -5.28 -8.69
N CYS A 221 -17.81 -5.70 -9.76
CA CYS A 221 -16.97 -4.80 -10.54
C CYS A 221 -17.18 -5.00 -12.04
N ASN A 222 -17.20 -6.24 -12.53
CA ASN A 222 -17.50 -6.60 -13.91
C ASN A 222 -16.55 -5.94 -14.94
N ALA A 223 -15.26 -6.28 -14.88
CA ALA A 223 -14.25 -5.80 -15.82
C ALA A 223 -14.63 -5.95 -17.31
N PRO A 224 -15.23 -7.07 -17.76
CA PRO A 224 -15.65 -7.22 -19.17
C PRO A 224 -16.66 -6.17 -19.67
N SER A 225 -17.29 -5.40 -18.79
CA SER A 225 -18.20 -4.30 -19.18
C SER A 225 -17.76 -2.93 -18.70
N PHE A 226 -16.98 -2.86 -17.61
CA PHE A 226 -16.69 -1.62 -16.93
C PHE A 226 -15.20 -1.39 -16.65
N LEU A 227 -14.25 -2.23 -17.09
CA LEU A 227 -12.84 -1.97 -16.82
C LEU A 227 -12.42 -0.61 -17.40
N PHE A 228 -12.85 -0.30 -18.62
CA PHE A 228 -12.57 0.96 -19.31
C PHE A 228 -13.84 1.77 -19.58
N THR A 229 -13.70 3.08 -19.71
CA THR A 229 -14.74 3.91 -20.32
C THR A 229 -14.82 3.62 -21.81
N THR A 230 -16.00 3.27 -22.28
CA THR A 230 -16.30 2.98 -23.69
C THR A 230 -17.47 3.85 -24.15
N LYS A 231 -17.66 3.98 -25.46
CA LYS A 231 -18.85 4.67 -25.99
C LYS A 231 -20.14 4.00 -25.53
N ARG A 232 -20.13 2.67 -25.36
CA ARG A 232 -21.27 1.90 -24.87
C ARG A 232 -21.62 2.16 -23.41
N ASN A 233 -20.63 2.22 -22.50
CA ASN A 233 -20.89 2.37 -21.07
C ASN A 233 -20.83 3.84 -20.57
N THR A 234 -20.27 4.74 -21.37
CA THR A 234 -20.09 6.17 -21.06
C THR A 234 -20.51 7.02 -22.28
N PRO A 235 -21.81 7.11 -22.61
CA PRO A 235 -22.29 7.85 -23.77
C PRO A 235 -22.07 9.37 -23.64
N ALA A 236 -22.10 10.08 -24.77
CA ALA A 236 -22.03 11.53 -24.81
C ALA A 236 -23.12 12.18 -23.93
N GLY A 237 -22.79 13.26 -23.23
CA GLY A 237 -23.68 13.93 -22.26
C GLY A 237 -23.68 13.31 -20.86
N THR A 238 -23.02 12.15 -20.66
CA THR A 238 -22.85 11.57 -19.32
C THR A 238 -22.15 12.55 -18.39
N LYS A 239 -22.63 12.66 -17.15
CA LYS A 239 -21.99 13.42 -16.06
C LYS A 239 -21.09 12.48 -15.27
N LEU A 240 -19.88 12.23 -15.77
CA LEU A 240 -18.96 11.27 -15.18
C LEU A 240 -18.35 11.83 -13.89
N ARG A 241 -18.53 11.12 -12.77
CA ARG A 241 -17.93 11.50 -11.48
C ARG A 241 -16.50 10.95 -11.39
N TYR A 242 -15.58 11.77 -10.90
CA TYR A 242 -14.20 11.33 -10.64
C TYR A 242 -14.11 10.31 -9.50
N GLU A 243 -13.08 9.46 -9.54
CA GLU A 243 -12.78 8.43 -8.52
C GLU A 243 -12.59 9.05 -7.12
N VAL A 244 -11.85 10.15 -7.01
CA VAL A 244 -11.49 10.75 -5.70
C VAL A 244 -11.98 12.17 -5.52
N ASP A 245 -12.06 12.97 -6.58
CA ASP A 245 -12.59 14.33 -6.52
C ASP A 245 -14.13 14.31 -6.48
N THR A 246 -14.71 14.23 -5.27
CA THR A 246 -16.14 14.01 -5.08
C THR A 246 -17.01 15.18 -5.51
N SER A 247 -16.47 16.38 -5.65
CA SER A 247 -17.19 17.54 -6.23
C SER A 247 -16.97 17.69 -7.73
N GLY A 248 -15.94 17.06 -8.30
CA GLY A 248 -15.63 17.13 -9.72
C GLY A 248 -16.51 16.19 -10.55
N ILE A 249 -17.33 16.78 -11.41
CA ILE A 249 -18.11 16.09 -12.45
C ILE A 249 -17.53 16.51 -13.80
N LEU A 250 -17.18 15.53 -14.64
CA LEU A 250 -16.79 15.76 -16.03
C LEU A 250 -18.00 15.48 -16.94
N PRO A 251 -18.60 16.50 -17.58
CA PRO A 251 -19.54 16.27 -18.67
C PRO A 251 -18.77 15.68 -19.87
N ILE A 252 -19.22 14.53 -20.36
CA ILE A 252 -18.62 13.87 -21.51
C ILE A 252 -19.07 14.60 -22.78
N SER A 253 -18.22 15.49 -23.27
CA SER A 253 -18.43 16.19 -24.55
C SER A 253 -18.26 15.25 -25.73
N THR A 254 -18.64 15.71 -26.92
CA THR A 254 -18.46 14.96 -28.17
C THR A 254 -16.99 14.65 -28.44
N GLU A 255 -16.07 15.56 -28.09
CA GLU A 255 -14.63 15.39 -28.24
C GLU A 255 -14.09 14.31 -27.30
N VAL A 256 -14.55 14.31 -26.04
CA VAL A 256 -14.18 13.27 -25.08
C VAL A 256 -14.73 11.91 -25.49
N PHE A 257 -15.99 11.86 -25.91
CA PHE A 257 -16.64 10.64 -26.38
C PHE A 257 -15.90 10.00 -27.57
N LYS A 258 -15.36 10.80 -28.49
CA LYS A 258 -14.56 10.31 -29.63
C LYS A 258 -13.24 9.64 -29.21
N MET A 259 -12.72 9.93 -28.03
CA MET A 259 -11.50 9.28 -27.52
C MET A 259 -11.74 7.87 -26.97
N PHE A 260 -12.99 7.49 -26.71
CA PHE A 260 -13.32 6.17 -26.14
C PHE A 260 -13.39 5.10 -27.23
N PRO A 261 -12.98 3.85 -26.93
CA PRO A 261 -13.27 2.72 -27.80
C PRO A 261 -14.79 2.49 -27.88
N ASP A 262 -15.25 1.84 -28.94
CA ASP A 262 -16.68 1.56 -29.13
C ASP A 262 -17.23 0.66 -28.01
N ASP A 263 -16.50 -0.42 -27.69
CA ASP A 263 -16.83 -1.34 -26.60
C ASP A 263 -15.56 -1.89 -25.92
N MET A 264 -15.74 -2.74 -24.91
CA MET A 264 -14.66 -3.42 -24.21
C MET A 264 -13.90 -4.34 -25.19
N PRO A 265 -12.56 -4.16 -25.35
CA PRO A 265 -11.78 -4.95 -26.31
C PRO A 265 -11.54 -6.39 -25.85
N TYR A 266 -11.82 -6.70 -24.58
CA TYR A 266 -11.58 -8.02 -23.99
C TYR A 266 -12.84 -8.61 -23.40
N SER A 267 -13.03 -9.91 -23.59
CA SER A 267 -14.17 -10.65 -23.03
C SER A 267 -13.78 -11.42 -21.77
N LYS A 268 -14.79 -11.96 -21.08
CA LYS A 268 -14.60 -12.75 -19.86
C LYS A 268 -13.85 -14.05 -20.18
N SER A 269 -12.83 -14.36 -19.37
CA SER A 269 -12.02 -15.59 -19.52
C SER A 269 -11.49 -15.81 -20.95
N GLN A 270 -11.17 -14.72 -21.67
CA GLN A 270 -10.67 -14.79 -23.04
C GLN A 270 -9.30 -15.47 -23.13
N PHE A 271 -8.47 -15.30 -22.10
CA PHE A 271 -7.07 -15.74 -22.10
C PHE A 271 -6.90 -16.93 -21.15
N LYS A 272 -6.18 -17.97 -21.56
CA LYS A 272 -6.00 -19.15 -20.70
C LYS A 272 -5.01 -18.84 -19.59
N LYS A 273 -3.81 -18.36 -19.93
CA LYS A 273 -2.76 -17.98 -18.96
C LYS A 273 -2.43 -16.50 -19.09
N CYS A 274 -2.57 -15.76 -18.00
CA CYS A 274 -2.14 -14.37 -17.91
C CYS A 274 -0.98 -14.19 -16.94
N ALA A 275 0.00 -13.39 -17.34
CA ALA A 275 1.06 -12.91 -16.44
C ALA A 275 0.77 -11.46 -16.06
N VAL A 276 0.75 -11.18 -14.75
CA VAL A 276 0.74 -9.81 -14.23
C VAL A 276 2.10 -9.55 -13.62
N VAL A 277 2.81 -8.57 -14.17
CA VAL A 277 4.17 -8.23 -13.77
C VAL A 277 4.14 -6.92 -12.98
N GLY A 278 4.31 -7.05 -11.66
CA GLY A 278 4.59 -5.96 -10.75
C GLY A 278 6.05 -5.52 -10.84
N ASN A 279 6.36 -4.38 -10.23
CA ASN A 279 7.69 -3.77 -10.33
C ASN A 279 8.65 -4.16 -9.20
N GLY A 280 8.23 -5.02 -8.26
CA GLY A 280 8.98 -5.31 -7.04
C GLY A 280 10.35 -5.93 -7.29
N GLY A 281 11.35 -5.55 -6.48
CA GLY A 281 12.73 -6.03 -6.61
C GLY A 281 12.94 -7.53 -6.38
N ILE A 282 11.90 -8.26 -5.93
CA ILE A 282 11.94 -9.72 -5.75
C ILE A 282 12.21 -10.49 -7.05
N ILE A 283 11.87 -9.90 -8.20
CA ILE A 283 12.01 -10.54 -9.52
C ILE A 283 13.45 -10.54 -10.04
N LYS A 284 14.37 -9.78 -9.41
CA LYS A 284 15.77 -9.72 -9.84
C LYS A 284 16.45 -11.08 -9.72
N ASN A 285 17.20 -11.47 -10.75
CA ASN A 285 17.88 -12.76 -10.89
C ASN A 285 16.94 -13.97 -10.81
N SER A 286 15.64 -13.78 -11.09
CA SER A 286 14.66 -14.86 -11.09
C SER A 286 14.68 -15.67 -12.39
N LYS A 287 15.20 -15.11 -13.49
CA LYS A 287 15.15 -15.73 -14.83
C LYS A 287 13.73 -16.05 -15.33
N CYS A 288 12.71 -15.38 -14.79
CA CYS A 288 11.31 -15.62 -15.12
C CYS A 288 10.87 -15.06 -16.49
N GLY A 289 11.75 -14.38 -17.24
CA GLY A 289 11.35 -13.70 -18.47
C GLY A 289 10.72 -14.62 -19.52
N LYS A 290 11.26 -15.83 -19.70
CA LYS A 290 10.69 -16.81 -20.64
C LYS A 290 9.30 -17.31 -20.24
N ASP A 291 9.08 -17.56 -18.95
CA ASP A 291 7.77 -18.02 -18.43
C ASP A 291 6.72 -16.90 -18.50
N ILE A 292 7.14 -15.65 -18.28
CA ILE A 292 6.28 -14.46 -18.47
C ILE A 292 5.88 -14.32 -19.93
N ASP A 293 6.85 -14.39 -20.84
CA ASP A 293 6.61 -14.21 -22.29
C ASP A 293 5.80 -15.37 -22.90
N SER A 294 5.74 -16.52 -22.22
CA SER A 294 4.92 -17.66 -22.61
C SER A 294 3.42 -17.48 -22.30
N ALA A 295 3.02 -16.47 -21.53
CA ALA A 295 1.62 -16.24 -21.20
C ALA A 295 0.85 -15.77 -22.44
N ASP A 296 -0.46 -16.04 -22.50
CA ASP A 296 -1.32 -15.56 -23.58
C ASP A 296 -1.42 -14.03 -23.57
N PHE A 297 -1.49 -13.44 -22.37
CA PHE A 297 -1.61 -12.01 -22.16
C PHE A 297 -0.76 -11.52 -20.98
N VAL A 298 0.01 -10.44 -21.19
CA VAL A 298 0.94 -9.87 -20.21
C VAL A 298 0.52 -8.45 -19.82
N PHE A 299 0.20 -8.29 -18.53
CA PHE A 299 -0.10 -7.01 -17.89
C PHE A 299 1.15 -6.44 -17.21
N ARG A 300 1.50 -5.18 -17.49
CA ARG A 300 2.62 -4.47 -16.84
C ARG A 300 2.17 -3.17 -16.16
N CYS A 301 2.83 -2.85 -15.05
CA CYS A 301 2.48 -1.67 -14.25
C CYS A 301 3.42 -0.50 -14.52
N ASN A 302 2.87 0.64 -14.93
CA ASN A 302 3.54 1.95 -14.87
C ASN A 302 4.79 2.06 -15.74
N ILE A 303 4.73 1.55 -16.98
CA ILE A 303 5.79 1.61 -17.98
C ILE A 303 7.20 1.35 -17.40
N PRO A 304 7.45 0.15 -16.84
CA PRO A 304 8.72 -0.16 -16.22
C PRO A 304 9.75 -0.59 -17.28
N PRO A 305 11.05 -0.30 -17.12
CA PRO A 305 12.06 -0.62 -18.14
C PRO A 305 12.18 -2.14 -18.37
N ILE A 306 12.11 -2.56 -19.63
CA ILE A 306 12.18 -3.98 -20.07
C ILE A 306 13.33 -4.26 -21.06
N ASN A 307 14.36 -3.41 -21.06
CA ASN A 307 15.53 -3.58 -21.93
C ASN A 307 16.33 -4.86 -21.58
N GLU A 308 17.34 -5.17 -22.39
CA GLU A 308 18.16 -6.39 -22.29
C GLU A 308 18.72 -6.67 -20.89
N LYS A 309 18.96 -5.62 -20.09
CA LYS A 309 19.41 -5.75 -18.70
C LYS A 309 18.40 -6.46 -17.79
N TYR A 310 17.11 -6.32 -18.08
CA TYR A 310 16.01 -6.84 -17.23
C TYR A 310 15.23 -7.96 -17.91
N SER A 311 15.29 -8.09 -19.24
CA SER A 311 14.44 -9.01 -20.02
C SER A 311 14.59 -10.48 -19.59
N ALA A 312 15.77 -10.90 -19.14
CA ALA A 312 15.97 -12.25 -18.61
C ALA A 312 15.07 -12.56 -17.40
N ASP A 313 14.82 -11.56 -16.56
CA ASP A 313 14.00 -11.68 -15.34
C ASP A 313 12.53 -11.36 -15.58
N VAL A 314 12.24 -10.35 -16.41
CA VAL A 314 10.90 -9.76 -16.51
C VAL A 314 10.22 -9.97 -17.87
N GLY A 315 10.92 -10.53 -18.86
CA GLY A 315 10.42 -10.74 -20.21
C GLY A 315 10.29 -9.44 -21.02
N ALA A 316 9.99 -9.56 -22.30
CA ALA A 316 9.75 -8.44 -23.20
C ALA A 316 8.26 -8.30 -23.61
N LYS A 317 7.51 -9.41 -23.64
CA LYS A 317 6.11 -9.42 -24.08
C LYS A 317 5.27 -8.49 -23.21
N THR A 318 4.47 -7.66 -23.85
CA THR A 318 3.55 -6.74 -23.19
C THR A 318 2.32 -6.58 -24.06
N ASP A 319 1.14 -6.89 -23.52
CA ASP A 319 -0.13 -6.68 -24.23
C ASP A 319 -0.85 -5.45 -23.67
N LEU A 320 -0.69 -5.20 -22.37
CA LEU A 320 -1.27 -4.05 -21.68
C LEU A 320 -0.30 -3.47 -20.65
N VAL A 321 -0.08 -2.15 -20.70
CA VAL A 321 0.73 -1.44 -19.72
C VAL A 321 0.02 -0.22 -19.16
N THR A 322 0.02 -0.06 -17.84
CA THR A 322 -0.53 1.15 -17.22
C THR A 322 0.46 2.30 -17.28
N ILE A 323 -0.04 3.53 -17.29
CA ILE A 323 0.75 4.74 -17.11
C ILE A 323 0.13 5.53 -15.96
N ASN A 324 0.88 5.71 -14.88
CA ASN A 324 0.51 6.67 -13.85
C ASN A 324 0.75 8.10 -14.39
N PRO A 325 -0.25 9.00 -14.42
CA PRO A 325 -0.10 10.36 -14.92
C PRO A 325 1.01 11.18 -14.21
N SER A 326 1.43 10.80 -12.99
CA SER A 326 2.58 11.43 -12.34
C SER A 326 3.88 11.21 -13.09
N ILE A 327 4.06 10.08 -13.78
CA ILE A 327 5.25 9.80 -14.61
C ILE A 327 5.36 10.86 -15.71
N ILE A 328 4.24 11.15 -16.37
CA ILE A 328 4.16 12.14 -17.45
C ILE A 328 4.39 13.55 -16.91
N THR A 329 3.80 13.85 -15.76
CA THR A 329 3.93 15.14 -15.09
C THR A 329 5.36 15.42 -14.67
N GLU A 330 6.00 14.46 -14.00
CA GLU A 330 7.30 14.62 -13.34
C GLU A 330 8.47 14.45 -14.31
N ARG A 331 8.36 13.56 -15.30
CA ARG A 331 9.48 13.23 -16.22
C ARG A 331 9.35 13.83 -17.62
N PHE A 332 8.13 14.15 -18.05
CA PHE A 332 7.86 14.58 -19.43
C PHE A 332 7.08 15.90 -19.50
N GLN A 333 7.19 16.74 -18.45
CA GLN A 333 6.66 18.10 -18.42
C GLN A 333 5.17 18.16 -18.83
N LYS A 334 4.38 17.16 -18.38
CA LYS A 334 2.95 17.01 -18.69
C LYS A 334 2.61 16.95 -20.19
N LEU A 335 3.59 16.71 -21.06
CA LEU A 335 3.47 16.76 -22.52
C LEU A 335 2.95 18.10 -23.07
N GLU A 336 3.26 19.20 -22.38
CA GLU A 336 2.88 20.56 -22.82
C GLU A 336 3.77 21.07 -23.95
N LYS A 337 4.96 20.49 -24.11
CA LYS A 337 5.94 20.87 -25.13
C LYS A 337 6.37 19.65 -25.95
N TRP A 338 7.61 19.20 -25.78
CA TRP A 338 8.20 18.16 -26.60
C TRP A 338 7.65 16.78 -26.25
N ARG A 339 6.89 16.18 -27.18
CA ARG A 339 6.18 14.91 -26.95
C ARG A 339 6.97 13.66 -27.37
N ARG A 340 7.88 13.81 -28.34
CA ARG A 340 8.67 12.71 -28.93
C ARG A 340 9.40 11.83 -27.90
N PRO A 341 10.06 12.37 -26.85
CA PRO A 341 10.78 11.51 -25.89
C PRO A 341 9.87 10.53 -25.15
N PHE A 342 8.63 10.92 -24.86
CA PHE A 342 7.68 10.00 -24.22
C PHE A 342 7.17 8.94 -25.21
N TYR A 343 6.91 9.34 -26.47
CA TYR A 343 6.53 8.40 -27.52
C TYR A 343 7.61 7.34 -27.77
N GLU A 344 8.90 7.72 -27.73
CA GLU A 344 10.05 6.80 -27.84
C GLU A 344 10.09 5.78 -26.71
N VAL A 345 9.77 6.19 -25.47
CA VAL A 345 9.66 5.24 -24.35
C VAL A 345 8.61 4.17 -24.60
N LEU A 346 7.48 4.55 -25.22
CA LEU A 346 6.41 3.60 -25.52
C LEU A 346 6.77 2.61 -26.64
N GLN A 347 7.78 2.90 -27.48
CA GLN A 347 8.23 1.96 -28.51
C GLN A 347 8.85 0.69 -27.93
N ASN A 348 9.35 0.75 -26.69
CA ASN A 348 9.84 -0.44 -25.99
C ASN A 348 8.74 -1.48 -25.73
N TYR A 349 7.46 -1.10 -25.81
CA TYR A 349 6.32 -2.00 -25.61
C TYR A 349 5.55 -2.25 -26.92
N GLU A 350 6.22 -2.10 -28.06
CA GLU A 350 5.65 -2.37 -29.39
C GLU A 350 4.24 -1.76 -29.58
N ASN A 351 3.26 -2.57 -29.98
CA ASN A 351 1.87 -2.19 -30.20
C ASN A 351 0.97 -2.43 -28.97
N SER A 352 1.57 -2.65 -27.79
CA SER A 352 0.80 -2.87 -26.55
C SER A 352 -0.16 -1.73 -26.25
N SER A 353 -1.30 -2.10 -25.67
CA SER A 353 -2.29 -1.12 -25.24
C SER A 353 -1.82 -0.37 -24.00
N VAL A 354 -2.06 0.93 -23.97
CA VAL A 354 -1.76 1.77 -22.81
C VAL A 354 -3.02 2.11 -22.03
N VAL A 355 -2.94 2.07 -20.70
CA VAL A 355 -4.08 2.34 -19.82
C VAL A 355 -3.77 3.42 -18.81
N LEU A 356 -4.63 4.42 -18.70
CA LEU A 356 -4.45 5.53 -17.77
C LEU A 356 -5.68 5.71 -16.85
N PRO A 357 -5.47 6.00 -15.55
CA PRO A 357 -6.55 6.43 -14.67
C PRO A 357 -6.86 7.92 -14.88
N ALA A 358 -7.37 8.26 -16.07
CA ALA A 358 -7.70 9.64 -16.45
C ALA A 358 -8.69 10.26 -15.47
N PHE A 359 -9.75 9.52 -15.14
CA PHE A 359 -10.84 10.00 -14.29
C PHE A 359 -10.60 9.84 -12.79
N TYR A 360 -9.35 10.01 -12.35
CA TYR A 360 -9.01 10.10 -10.93
C TYR A 360 -9.32 11.49 -10.35
N ASN A 361 -8.93 12.54 -11.09
CA ASN A 361 -9.22 13.96 -10.83
C ASN A 361 -8.94 14.77 -12.11
N THR A 362 -9.30 16.05 -12.13
CA THR A 362 -9.13 16.93 -13.31
C THR A 362 -7.69 16.99 -13.82
N ARG A 363 -6.68 17.06 -12.94
CA ARG A 363 -5.27 17.11 -13.36
C ARG A 363 -4.84 15.84 -14.09
N ASN A 364 -5.33 14.69 -13.66
CA ASN A 364 -5.06 13.42 -14.32
C ASN A 364 -5.78 13.32 -15.67
N THR A 365 -6.98 13.89 -15.79
CA THR A 365 -7.72 13.96 -17.06
C THR A 365 -6.89 14.69 -18.11
N ASP A 366 -6.45 15.91 -17.82
CA ASP A 366 -5.71 16.75 -18.77
C ASP A 366 -4.45 16.04 -19.28
N VAL A 367 -3.67 15.46 -18.36
CA VAL A 367 -2.42 14.76 -18.70
C VAL A 367 -2.70 13.49 -19.50
N SER A 368 -3.75 12.73 -19.15
CA SER A 368 -4.08 11.49 -19.85
C SER A 368 -4.61 11.75 -21.26
N PHE A 369 -5.39 12.82 -21.46
CA PHE A 369 -5.84 13.22 -22.79
C PHE A 369 -4.66 13.68 -23.66
N ARG A 370 -3.67 14.38 -23.11
CA ARG A 370 -2.44 14.71 -23.86
C ARG A 370 -1.66 13.48 -24.29
N VAL A 371 -1.68 12.38 -23.52
CA VAL A 371 -1.11 11.10 -23.98
C VAL A 371 -1.87 10.56 -25.19
N LYS A 372 -3.21 10.62 -25.18
CA LYS A 372 -4.02 10.23 -26.35
C LYS A 372 -3.73 11.10 -27.57
N TYR A 373 -3.75 12.43 -27.42
CA TYR A 373 -3.46 13.37 -28.51
C TYR A 373 -2.06 13.18 -29.08
N MET A 374 -1.06 12.95 -28.22
CA MET A 374 0.29 12.62 -28.67
C MET A 374 0.30 11.36 -29.55
N LEU A 375 -0.40 10.31 -29.12
CA LEU A 375 -0.43 9.06 -29.88
C LEU A 375 -1.13 9.24 -31.23
N ASP A 376 -2.15 10.09 -31.29
CA ASP A 376 -2.81 10.48 -32.53
C ASP A 376 -1.89 11.29 -33.44
N ASP A 377 -1.15 12.27 -32.91
CA ASP A 377 -0.19 13.09 -33.67
C ASP A 377 0.94 12.27 -34.31
N PHE A 378 1.24 11.10 -33.74
CA PHE A 378 2.26 10.16 -34.24
C PHE A 378 1.64 8.95 -34.96
N ASP A 379 0.36 9.02 -35.36
CA ASP A 379 -0.37 7.98 -36.10
C ASP A 379 -0.27 6.58 -35.47
N SER A 380 -0.19 6.53 -34.14
CA SER A 380 0.05 5.31 -33.38
C SER A 380 -1.18 4.42 -33.37
N GLN A 381 -1.05 3.18 -33.85
CA GLN A 381 -2.15 2.22 -33.93
C GLN A 381 -2.47 1.51 -32.61
N ARG A 382 -1.67 1.74 -31.55
CA ARG A 382 -1.87 1.10 -30.24
C ARG A 382 -3.16 1.55 -29.55
N GLY A 383 -3.79 0.63 -28.82
CA GLY A 383 -4.96 0.95 -28.00
C GLY A 383 -4.64 1.93 -26.87
N VAL A 384 -5.53 2.90 -26.63
CA VAL A 384 -5.48 3.81 -25.48
C VAL A 384 -6.78 3.70 -24.71
N PHE A 385 -6.70 3.27 -23.46
CA PHE A 385 -7.88 3.07 -22.63
C PHE A 385 -7.81 3.87 -21.33
N PHE A 386 -8.96 4.30 -20.85
CA PHE A 386 -9.09 4.98 -19.57
C PHE A 386 -9.90 4.12 -18.61
N PHE A 387 -9.40 3.90 -17.40
CA PHE A 387 -10.15 3.15 -16.39
C PHE A 387 -11.49 3.83 -16.09
N HIS A 388 -12.57 3.05 -16.01
CA HIS A 388 -13.84 3.59 -15.57
C HIS A 388 -13.80 3.90 -14.06
N PRO A 389 -14.13 5.12 -13.61
CA PRO A 389 -14.00 5.49 -12.20
C PRO A 389 -14.90 4.65 -11.28
N GLN A 390 -16.12 4.31 -11.72
CA GLN A 390 -17.01 3.43 -10.96
C GLN A 390 -16.46 2.02 -10.76
N TYR A 391 -15.74 1.47 -11.75
CA TYR A 391 -15.08 0.17 -11.60
C TYR A 391 -14.03 0.22 -10.51
N LEU A 392 -13.14 1.22 -10.54
CA LEU A 392 -12.10 1.39 -9.52
C LEU A 392 -12.68 1.60 -8.10
N LEU A 393 -13.78 2.36 -7.98
CA LEU A 393 -14.50 2.51 -6.71
C LEU A 393 -15.08 1.20 -6.19
N ASN A 394 -15.66 0.38 -7.06
CA ASN A 394 -16.20 -0.92 -6.69
C ASN A 394 -15.09 -1.89 -6.28
N VAL A 395 -13.98 -1.90 -7.02
CA VAL A 395 -12.79 -2.68 -6.68
C VAL A 395 -12.23 -2.23 -5.33
N GLN A 396 -12.16 -0.93 -5.05
CA GLN A 396 -11.73 -0.41 -3.74
C GLN A 396 -12.62 -0.90 -2.61
N ARG A 397 -13.94 -0.87 -2.78
CA ARG A 397 -14.90 -1.39 -1.79
C ARG A 397 -14.73 -2.89 -1.56
N PHE A 398 -14.59 -3.66 -2.64
CA PHE A 398 -14.39 -5.11 -2.58
C PHE A 398 -13.15 -5.45 -1.75
N TRP A 399 -12.00 -4.85 -2.05
CA TRP A 399 -10.75 -5.13 -1.35
C TRP A 399 -10.68 -4.56 0.07
N THR A 400 -11.42 -3.48 0.35
CA THR A 400 -11.57 -2.96 1.73
C THR A 400 -12.20 -4.01 2.65
N VAL A 401 -13.19 -4.75 2.16
CA VAL A 401 -13.83 -5.87 2.90
C VAL A 401 -12.84 -7.02 3.11
N GLN A 402 -11.89 -7.22 2.20
CA GLN A 402 -10.79 -8.19 2.33
C GLN A 402 -9.61 -7.68 3.19
N GLY A 403 -9.78 -6.55 3.88
CA GLY A 403 -8.77 -5.99 4.79
C GLY A 403 -7.72 -5.10 4.14
N VAL A 404 -7.81 -4.81 2.84
CA VAL A 404 -6.93 -3.84 2.15
C VAL A 404 -7.50 -2.43 2.36
N ARG A 405 -7.16 -1.81 3.48
CA ARG A 405 -7.58 -0.44 3.81
C ARG A 405 -6.51 0.55 3.35
N ALA A 406 -6.75 1.20 2.22
CA ALA A 406 -5.84 2.19 1.64
C ALA A 406 -6.60 3.43 1.15
N LYS A 407 -5.89 4.56 1.01
CA LYS A 407 -6.43 5.76 0.37
C LYS A 407 -6.72 5.48 -1.12
N ARG A 408 -5.85 4.74 -1.78
CA ARG A 408 -6.02 4.25 -3.15
C ARG A 408 -5.37 2.89 -3.33
N LEU A 409 -5.95 2.04 -4.16
CA LEU A 409 -5.34 0.77 -4.55
C LEU A 409 -4.07 1.01 -5.38
N SER A 410 -3.12 0.07 -5.33
CA SER A 410 -1.98 0.09 -6.26
C SER A 410 -2.42 -0.25 -7.68
N SER A 411 -1.67 0.22 -8.69
CA SER A 411 -1.86 -0.21 -10.09
C SER A 411 -1.77 -1.73 -10.23
N GLY A 412 -0.89 -2.37 -9.44
CA GLY A 412 -0.75 -3.82 -9.39
C GLY A 412 -2.06 -4.49 -8.98
N LEU A 413 -2.68 -4.05 -7.88
CA LEU A 413 -3.95 -4.63 -7.43
C LEU A 413 -5.09 -4.38 -8.43
N MET A 414 -5.11 -3.23 -9.10
CA MET A 414 -6.07 -2.96 -10.18
C MET A 414 -5.92 -3.97 -11.32
N LEU A 415 -4.70 -4.20 -11.81
CA LEU A 415 -4.44 -5.15 -12.90
C LEU A 415 -4.64 -6.60 -12.49
N VAL A 416 -4.27 -6.99 -11.26
CA VAL A 416 -4.54 -8.34 -10.75
C VAL A 416 -6.04 -8.61 -10.69
N THR A 417 -6.84 -7.63 -10.25
CA THR A 417 -8.30 -7.76 -10.22
C THR A 417 -8.87 -7.93 -11.63
N ALA A 418 -8.42 -7.10 -12.58
CA ALA A 418 -8.83 -7.21 -13.97
C ALA A 418 -8.43 -8.55 -14.60
N ALA A 419 -7.18 -9.01 -14.39
CA ALA A 419 -6.69 -10.28 -14.90
C ALA A 419 -7.50 -11.47 -14.37
N MET A 420 -7.90 -11.46 -13.10
CA MET A 420 -8.77 -12.51 -12.55
C MET A 420 -10.16 -12.55 -13.21
N GLU A 421 -10.67 -11.43 -13.73
CA GLU A 421 -11.96 -11.40 -14.44
C GLU A 421 -11.84 -11.77 -15.94
N LEU A 422 -10.67 -11.52 -16.54
CA LEU A 422 -10.42 -11.68 -17.98
C LEU A 422 -9.70 -12.99 -18.36
N CYS A 423 -9.05 -13.66 -17.41
CA CYS A 423 -8.20 -14.81 -17.68
C CYS A 423 -8.69 -16.07 -16.95
N GLU A 424 -8.38 -17.26 -17.46
CA GLU A 424 -8.66 -18.54 -16.79
C GLU A 424 -7.71 -18.77 -15.60
N GLU A 425 -6.41 -18.59 -15.83
CA GLU A 425 -5.32 -18.75 -14.87
C GLU A 425 -4.45 -17.48 -14.80
N VAL A 426 -4.08 -17.06 -13.59
CA VAL A 426 -3.35 -15.80 -13.36
C VAL A 426 -2.06 -16.06 -12.58
N HIS A 427 -0.94 -15.63 -13.14
CA HIS A 427 0.40 -15.72 -12.56
C HIS A 427 0.91 -14.32 -12.21
N LEU A 428 1.39 -14.16 -10.98
CA LEU A 428 1.91 -12.90 -10.46
C LEU A 428 3.44 -12.96 -10.34
N TYR A 429 4.12 -11.99 -10.93
CA TYR A 429 5.57 -11.84 -10.86
C TYR A 429 5.91 -10.45 -10.31
N GLY A 430 6.97 -10.31 -9.51
CA GLY A 430 7.38 -9.00 -8.98
C GLY A 430 6.42 -8.39 -7.95
N PHE A 431 5.49 -9.18 -7.39
CA PHE A 431 4.60 -8.73 -6.33
C PHE A 431 5.20 -9.03 -4.96
N TRP A 432 5.95 -8.08 -4.42
CA TRP A 432 6.51 -8.21 -3.08
C TRP A 432 6.73 -6.84 -2.43
N ALA A 433 5.97 -6.57 -1.38
CA ALA A 433 5.91 -5.26 -0.73
C ALA A 433 6.65 -5.22 0.62
N PHE A 434 7.55 -6.17 0.85
CA PHE A 434 8.38 -6.21 2.05
C PHE A 434 9.84 -5.82 1.72
N PRO A 435 10.59 -5.24 2.68
CA PRO A 435 11.96 -4.77 2.44
C PRO A 435 12.99 -5.90 2.28
N MET A 436 12.63 -7.12 2.66
CA MET A 436 13.47 -8.31 2.56
C MET A 436 12.74 -9.38 1.76
N ASN A 437 13.47 -10.18 0.99
CA ASN A 437 12.95 -11.39 0.36
C ASN A 437 12.57 -12.46 1.41
N PRO A 438 11.91 -13.56 1.02
CA PRO A 438 11.57 -14.63 1.95
C PRO A 438 12.77 -15.19 2.72
N SER A 439 13.99 -15.15 2.17
CA SER A 439 15.23 -15.59 2.84
C SER A 439 15.77 -14.60 3.89
N GLY A 440 15.16 -13.42 4.03
CA GLY A 440 15.59 -12.39 4.97
C GLY A 440 16.65 -11.44 4.42
N ILE A 441 16.95 -11.50 3.12
CA ILE A 441 17.93 -10.62 2.45
C ILE A 441 17.21 -9.36 2.00
N PHE A 442 17.77 -8.18 2.30
CA PHE A 442 17.23 -6.90 1.85
C PHE A 442 17.21 -6.81 0.32
N ILE A 443 16.11 -6.31 -0.22
CA ILE A 443 15.90 -6.10 -1.65
C ILE A 443 15.42 -4.67 -1.92
N THR A 444 15.65 -4.22 -3.14
CA THR A 444 15.20 -2.92 -3.60
C THR A 444 13.68 -2.88 -3.76
N HIS A 445 13.09 -1.68 -3.67
CA HIS A 445 11.66 -1.52 -3.88
C HIS A 445 11.25 -1.92 -5.29
N HIS A 446 11.98 -1.43 -6.31
CA HIS A 446 11.79 -1.85 -7.69
C HIS A 446 12.93 -2.75 -8.17
N TYR A 447 12.73 -3.46 -9.27
CA TYR A 447 13.82 -4.22 -9.89
C TYR A 447 14.85 -3.34 -10.62
N TYR A 448 14.44 -2.13 -11.01
CA TYR A 448 15.25 -1.17 -11.77
C TYR A 448 15.78 0.01 -10.94
N ASP A 449 15.22 0.28 -9.76
CA ASP A 449 15.66 1.33 -8.84
C ASP A 449 15.24 1.02 -7.39
N ASN A 450 15.45 1.97 -6.47
CA ASN A 450 14.99 1.85 -5.08
C ASN A 450 14.09 3.03 -4.64
N VAL A 451 13.33 3.61 -5.58
CA VAL A 451 12.42 4.72 -5.30
C VAL A 451 11.20 4.19 -4.55
N LYS A 452 11.00 4.66 -3.31
CA LYS A 452 9.90 4.21 -2.45
C LYS A 452 8.58 4.93 -2.80
N PRO A 453 7.43 4.28 -2.59
CA PRO A 453 6.12 4.90 -2.78
C PRO A 453 5.91 6.01 -1.76
N ARG A 454 4.97 6.93 -2.04
CA ARG A 454 4.52 7.91 -1.05
C ARG A 454 3.89 7.18 0.15
N PRO A 455 4.37 7.39 1.38
CA PRO A 455 3.84 6.72 2.57
C PRO A 455 2.34 7.00 2.76
N GLY A 456 1.60 5.99 3.24
CA GLY A 456 0.17 6.12 3.58
C GLY A 456 -0.80 6.21 2.39
N PHE A 457 -0.32 6.13 1.15
CA PHE A 457 -1.18 6.21 -0.03
C PHE A 457 -1.76 4.84 -0.43
N HIS A 458 -0.91 3.81 -0.42
CA HIS A 458 -1.25 2.42 -0.72
C HIS A 458 -1.04 1.52 0.51
N ALA A 459 -1.70 0.37 0.54
CA ALA A 459 -1.51 -0.66 1.58
C ALA A 459 -0.85 -1.93 1.01
N MET A 460 0.20 -1.77 0.19
CA MET A 460 0.84 -2.86 -0.57
C MET A 460 1.19 -4.11 0.25
N PRO A 461 1.67 -4.03 1.52
CA PRO A 461 1.87 -5.22 2.35
C PRO A 461 0.58 -6.04 2.58
N HIS A 462 -0.58 -5.38 2.69
CA HIS A 462 -1.87 -6.06 2.82
C HIS A 462 -2.36 -6.63 1.48
N GLU A 463 -1.94 -6.04 0.35
CA GLU A 463 -2.23 -6.57 -0.99
C GLU A 463 -1.49 -7.90 -1.22
N ILE A 464 -0.16 -7.94 -1.04
CA ILE A 464 0.61 -9.19 -1.17
C ILE A 464 0.17 -10.24 -0.15
N PHE A 465 -0.19 -9.84 1.07
CA PHE A 465 -0.73 -10.76 2.06
C PHE A 465 -2.00 -11.46 1.59
N ASN A 466 -2.90 -10.73 0.90
CA ASN A 466 -4.07 -11.33 0.26
C ASN A 466 -3.68 -12.25 -0.90
N PHE A 467 -2.71 -11.87 -1.73
CA PHE A 467 -2.23 -12.73 -2.81
C PHE A 467 -1.61 -14.04 -2.29
N MET A 468 -0.89 -14.01 -1.16
CA MET A 468 -0.38 -15.23 -0.50
C MET A 468 -1.52 -16.17 -0.07
N HIS A 469 -2.62 -15.62 0.44
CA HIS A 469 -3.82 -16.40 0.78
C HIS A 469 -4.50 -16.98 -0.46
N MET A 470 -4.58 -16.21 -1.54
CA MET A 470 -5.16 -16.67 -2.80
C MET A 470 -4.30 -17.74 -3.46
N HIS A 471 -2.97 -17.60 -3.42
CA HIS A 471 -2.01 -18.64 -3.81
C HIS A 471 -2.25 -19.94 -3.06
N THR A 472 -2.36 -19.83 -1.74
CA THR A 472 -2.60 -20.97 -0.86
C THR A 472 -3.91 -21.70 -1.17
N ARG A 473 -4.93 -20.98 -1.66
CA ARG A 473 -6.22 -21.56 -2.08
C ARG A 473 -6.24 -22.07 -3.52
N GLY A 474 -5.18 -21.82 -4.30
CA GLY A 474 -5.14 -22.16 -5.73
C GLY A 474 -5.97 -21.22 -6.61
N ILE A 475 -6.18 -19.96 -6.19
CA ILE A 475 -6.95 -18.95 -6.96
C ILE A 475 -6.09 -18.23 -7.99
N LEU A 476 -4.85 -17.90 -7.62
CA LEU A 476 -3.82 -17.32 -8.50
C LEU A 476 -2.45 -17.87 -8.09
N ASN A 477 -1.45 -17.82 -8.97
CA ASN A 477 -0.09 -18.25 -8.67
C ASN A 477 0.81 -17.04 -8.36
N VAL A 478 1.68 -17.14 -7.36
CA VAL A 478 2.57 -16.04 -6.94
C VAL A 478 4.00 -16.54 -7.00
N HIS A 479 4.77 -15.95 -7.91
CA HIS A 479 6.18 -16.27 -8.10
C HIS A 479 7.03 -15.33 -7.26
N SER A 480 7.79 -15.91 -6.33
CA SER A 480 8.65 -15.18 -5.38
C SER A 480 10.09 -15.67 -5.35
N GLY A 481 10.43 -16.58 -6.27
CA GLY A 481 11.75 -17.18 -6.43
C GLY A 481 12.10 -17.33 -7.91
N PRO A 482 13.19 -18.07 -8.21
CA PRO A 482 13.61 -18.32 -9.58
C PRO A 482 12.59 -19.16 -10.36
N CYS A 483 12.46 -18.89 -11.66
CA CYS A 483 11.76 -19.73 -12.62
C CYS A 483 12.75 -20.68 -13.31
N THR A 484 12.22 -21.81 -13.79
CA THR A 484 12.97 -22.88 -14.47
C THR A 484 12.90 -22.79 -15.97
#